data_AF-A0A2N8U7R0-F1
#
_entry.id   AF-A0A2N8U7R0-F1
#
_cell.length_a   1.000
_cell.length_b   1.000
_cell.length_c   1.000
_cell.angle_alpha   90.00
_cell.angle_beta   90.00
_cell.angle_gamma   90.00
#
_symmetry.space_group_name_H-M   'P 1'
#
loop_
_entity.id
_entity.type
_entity.pdbx_description
1 polymer ?
#
loop_
_entity_poly.entity_id
_entity_poly.type
_entity_poly.pdbx_seq_one_letter_code
_entity_poly.pdbx_strand_id
1 'polypeptide(L)'
;MRSHNFARTVLRSAAGNHASSQQQILRSAALNVVPQRIAPSAVASAYSSNLRDFSSSSVDLKKKSKKNAFAAVEDDMHSEHEFAQEDDDDLFGGVSDVSNAASGSSSGATTASMSRVEFAKALEDYRASLEWESIDRGQLPSLSRWRNLAGHACDKHEFEALLDVAKMYRDRVGSLGVESGARFASRASKKRLPEVALNAFLDRYAYGLEYDLESLLVVQEALVKKLGRGDRNEILASAEIEGAPVQESDLLGVVPSEGTASEGAEEGGKAQAIEARHELDMPLARAQLCIIDRMSILASLSATLAPTASGAHTQLDAVLVSYLTRAYIQTFRLTERCRAHNPLLTHIFARTDKLVALLTLAAQRTLSSAPSGAKRVSPAQRSAIVGRNLSTTLSYVAMRGQDKFKHPLSGKRLDPVRTLYRFMDSVDREKSTVLVRKVEPMLQTYSSL
;
A
#
# COMPACT_ATOMS: atom_id res chain seq x y z
N MET A 1 -22.84 -3.57 -53.54
CA MET A 1 -22.35 -4.94 -53.20
C MET A 1 -21.00 -4.94 -52.44
N ARG A 2 -20.80 -4.06 -51.44
CA ARG A 2 -19.57 -4.02 -50.61
C ARG A 2 -19.80 -4.31 -49.11
N SER A 3 -21.06 -4.48 -48.68
CA SER A 3 -21.42 -4.76 -47.28
C SER A 3 -21.48 -6.25 -46.94
N HIS A 4 -21.78 -7.12 -47.91
CA HIS A 4 -21.92 -8.57 -47.65
C HIS A 4 -20.59 -9.31 -47.49
N ASN A 5 -19.48 -8.76 -48.02
CA ASN A 5 -18.14 -9.34 -47.87
C ASN A 5 -17.52 -8.98 -46.51
N PHE A 6 -17.92 -7.86 -45.89
CA PHE A 6 -17.44 -7.49 -44.56
C PHE A 6 -18.04 -8.40 -43.48
N ALA A 7 -19.37 -8.64 -43.52
CA ALA A 7 -20.04 -9.52 -42.57
C ALA A 7 -19.56 -10.99 -42.66
N ARG A 8 -19.25 -11.50 -43.86
CA ARG A 8 -18.66 -12.84 -44.03
C ARG A 8 -17.21 -12.94 -43.55
N THR A 9 -16.46 -11.85 -43.56
CA THR A 9 -15.08 -11.82 -43.06
C THR A 9 -15.06 -11.74 -41.53
N VAL A 10 -15.98 -10.97 -40.93
CA VAL A 10 -16.13 -10.88 -39.47
C VAL A 10 -16.61 -12.21 -38.87
N LEU A 11 -17.51 -12.94 -39.55
CA LEU A 11 -17.98 -14.24 -39.05
C LEU A 11 -16.97 -15.39 -39.23
N ARG A 12 -16.05 -15.32 -40.19
CA ARG A 12 -14.92 -16.27 -40.27
C ARG A 12 -13.83 -15.97 -39.25
N SER A 13 -13.61 -14.71 -38.90
CA SER A 13 -12.68 -14.33 -37.82
C SER A 13 -13.18 -14.69 -36.42
N ALA A 14 -14.50 -14.90 -36.25
CA ALA A 14 -15.09 -15.31 -34.97
C ALA A 14 -15.15 -16.84 -34.76
N ALA A 15 -15.03 -17.66 -35.83
CA ALA A 15 -15.22 -19.11 -35.76
C ALA A 15 -13.94 -19.94 -35.98
N GLY A 16 -12.77 -19.31 -36.12
CA GLY A 16 -11.58 -19.96 -36.68
C GLY A 16 -10.27 -19.86 -35.91
N ASN A 17 -10.25 -19.40 -34.65
CA ASN A 17 -9.01 -19.36 -33.85
C ASN A 17 -9.27 -19.78 -32.39
N HIS A 18 -9.47 -21.09 -32.20
CA HIS A 18 -9.13 -21.77 -30.94
C HIS A 18 -7.63 -22.06 -30.95
N ALA A 19 -6.85 -21.14 -30.38
CA ALA A 19 -5.54 -21.36 -29.76
C ALA A 19 -4.81 -20.01 -29.67
N SER A 20 -4.17 -19.78 -28.53
CA SER A 20 -3.35 -18.63 -28.14
C SER A 20 -4.10 -17.39 -27.64
N SER A 21 -3.84 -17.18 -26.35
CA SER A 21 -4.20 -16.06 -25.49
C SER A 21 -3.83 -14.70 -26.07
N GLN A 22 -4.78 -13.76 -26.08
CA GLN A 22 -4.53 -12.34 -25.80
C GLN A 22 -5.86 -11.58 -25.76
N GLN A 23 -6.26 -11.20 -24.54
CA GLN A 23 -6.91 -9.93 -24.14
C GLN A 23 -7.57 -10.12 -22.76
N GLN A 24 -6.77 -10.48 -21.77
CA GLN A 24 -7.07 -10.19 -20.36
C GLN A 24 -6.63 -8.75 -20.09
N ILE A 25 -7.56 -7.83 -20.30
CA ILE A 25 -7.44 -6.45 -19.87
C ILE A 25 -7.70 -6.44 -18.34
N LEU A 26 -6.72 -5.96 -17.57
CA LEU A 26 -6.81 -5.60 -16.14
C LEU A 26 -6.91 -6.72 -15.07
N ARG A 27 -6.36 -7.92 -15.30
CA ARG A 27 -6.21 -8.94 -14.23
C ARG A 27 -4.82 -9.56 -14.22
N SER A 28 -3.94 -8.94 -13.43
CA SER A 28 -2.70 -9.56 -12.95
C SER A 28 -2.14 -8.71 -11.80
N ALA A 29 -2.93 -8.56 -10.74
CA ALA A 29 -2.47 -8.15 -9.41
C ALA A 29 -2.30 -9.35 -8.46
N ALA A 30 -2.31 -10.57 -9.01
CA ALA A 30 -1.71 -11.72 -8.35
C ALA A 30 -0.19 -11.65 -8.55
N LEU A 31 0.56 -11.85 -7.46
CA LEU A 31 2.02 -11.95 -7.42
C LEU A 31 2.53 -13.15 -8.26
N ASN A 32 2.44 -13.04 -9.58
CA ASN A 32 3.36 -13.63 -10.53
C ASN A 32 4.52 -12.65 -10.73
N VAL A 33 5.22 -12.31 -9.65
CA VAL A 33 6.51 -11.60 -9.73
C VAL A 33 7.59 -12.62 -10.07
N VAL A 34 7.54 -13.10 -11.30
CA VAL A 34 8.67 -13.71 -12.01
C VAL A 34 9.13 -12.66 -13.01
N PRO A 35 10.41 -12.24 -13.02
CA PRO A 35 10.90 -11.37 -14.08
C PRO A 35 10.89 -12.15 -15.39
N GLN A 36 9.84 -12.00 -16.19
CA GLN A 36 9.82 -12.52 -17.56
C GLN A 36 10.85 -11.74 -18.38
N ARG A 37 11.94 -12.40 -18.76
CA ARG A 37 12.67 -12.10 -20.00
C ARG A 37 12.26 -13.16 -21.01
N ILE A 38 11.76 -12.72 -22.16
CA ILE A 38 11.85 -13.50 -23.40
C ILE A 38 12.60 -12.65 -24.42
N ALA A 39 13.57 -13.29 -25.07
CA ALA A 39 14.47 -12.77 -26.10
C ALA A 39 13.73 -12.54 -27.44
N PRO A 40 14.38 -11.99 -28.49
CA PRO A 40 13.73 -11.16 -29.48
C PRO A 40 13.02 -11.94 -30.59
N SER A 41 11.86 -11.44 -31.02
CA SER A 41 11.41 -11.57 -32.39
C SER A 41 10.67 -10.29 -32.77
N ALA A 42 11.33 -9.46 -33.56
CA ALA A 42 10.76 -8.27 -34.13
C ALA A 42 9.69 -8.65 -35.16
N VAL A 43 8.47 -8.13 -35.00
CA VAL A 43 7.75 -7.41 -36.07
C VAL A 43 6.92 -6.33 -35.38
N ALA A 44 7.38 -5.09 -35.52
CA ALA A 44 6.59 -3.92 -35.21
C ALA A 44 5.45 -3.80 -36.23
N SER A 45 4.23 -3.56 -35.77
CA SER A 45 3.23 -2.84 -36.54
C SER A 45 2.71 -1.71 -35.68
N ALA A 46 3.10 -0.50 -36.07
CA ALA A 46 2.81 0.75 -35.42
C ALA A 46 1.30 1.04 -35.39
N TYR A 47 0.79 1.36 -34.22
CA TYR A 47 -0.22 2.41 -34.06
C TYR A 47 0.15 3.22 -32.81
N SER A 48 0.69 4.40 -33.08
CA SER A 48 1.04 5.42 -32.10
C SER A 48 -0.23 6.01 -31.47
N SER A 49 -0.49 5.72 -30.20
CA SER A 49 -1.23 6.62 -29.33
C SER A 49 -0.25 7.25 -28.37
N ASN A 50 0.01 8.56 -28.54
CA ASN A 50 0.87 9.34 -27.66
C ASN A 50 0.36 9.30 -26.21
N LEU A 51 0.92 8.43 -25.38
CA LEU A 51 0.86 8.60 -23.93
C LEU A 51 1.77 9.79 -23.60
N ARG A 52 1.18 10.88 -23.10
CA ARG A 52 1.95 12.03 -22.61
C ARG A 52 2.78 11.59 -21.41
N ASP A 53 4.10 11.65 -21.55
CA ASP A 53 5.03 11.60 -20.43
C ASP A 53 4.87 12.86 -19.56
N PHE A 54 4.83 12.67 -18.24
CA PHE A 54 4.73 13.76 -17.27
C PHE A 54 6.13 14.16 -16.77
N SER A 55 6.42 15.45 -16.85
CA SER A 55 7.65 16.06 -16.37
C SER A 55 7.51 16.44 -14.90
N SER A 56 8.27 15.80 -14.02
CA SER A 56 8.43 16.21 -12.62
C SER A 56 9.51 17.30 -12.52
N SER A 57 9.18 18.55 -12.85
CA SER A 57 10.06 19.68 -12.56
C SER A 57 9.41 20.62 -11.56
N SER A 58 10.01 20.75 -10.38
CA SER A 58 9.71 21.84 -9.44
C SER A 58 10.17 23.15 -10.07
N VAL A 59 9.26 24.10 -10.27
CA VAL A 59 9.61 25.44 -10.79
C VAL A 59 9.75 26.37 -9.59
N ASP A 60 10.99 26.74 -9.29
CA ASP A 60 11.34 27.69 -8.24
C ASP A 60 10.98 29.12 -8.70
N LEU A 61 9.81 29.62 -8.31
CA LEU A 61 9.38 30.99 -8.60
C LEU A 61 9.81 31.92 -7.46
N LYS A 62 10.80 32.77 -7.71
CA LYS A 62 11.20 33.91 -6.85
C LYS A 62 9.98 34.76 -6.46
N LYS A 63 9.51 34.62 -5.21
CA LYS A 63 8.39 35.36 -4.61
C LYS A 63 8.77 36.84 -4.41
N LYS A 64 8.14 37.76 -5.15
CA LYS A 64 8.10 39.19 -4.79
C LYS A 64 7.05 39.38 -3.69
N SER A 65 7.49 39.84 -2.52
CA SER A 65 6.66 40.14 -1.35
C SER A 65 5.63 41.24 -1.65
N LYS A 66 4.34 40.88 -1.59
CA LYS A 66 3.25 41.80 -1.23
C LYS A 66 2.51 41.17 -0.05
N LYS A 67 2.38 41.96 1.02
CA LYS A 67 1.73 41.62 2.28
C LYS A 67 0.27 41.22 2.03
N ASN A 68 -0.01 39.93 1.99
CA ASN A 68 -1.36 39.36 2.14
C ASN A 68 -1.39 38.64 3.49
N ALA A 69 -2.33 39.01 4.35
CA ALA A 69 -2.49 38.48 5.71
C ALA A 69 -2.86 36.97 5.77
N PHE A 70 -3.02 36.31 4.61
CA PHE A 70 -3.20 34.85 4.51
C PHE A 70 -1.93 34.08 4.12
N ALA A 71 -0.90 34.75 3.57
CA ALA A 71 0.38 34.11 3.24
C ALA A 71 1.29 33.94 4.48
N ALA A 72 0.97 34.60 5.59
CA ALA A 72 1.71 34.47 6.85
C ALA A 72 1.31 33.21 7.65
N VAL A 73 0.23 32.52 7.26
CA VAL A 73 -0.12 31.19 7.79
C VAL A 73 0.69 30.09 7.08
N GLU A 74 1.30 30.39 5.93
CA GLU A 74 1.99 29.40 5.08
C GLU A 74 3.43 29.08 5.54
N ASP A 75 4.09 29.95 6.33
CA ASP A 75 5.46 29.69 6.83
C ASP A 75 5.49 28.99 8.20
N ASP A 76 4.40 29.01 8.97
CA ASP A 76 4.34 28.41 10.33
C ASP A 76 3.67 27.02 10.33
N MET A 77 3.09 26.58 9.21
CA MET A 77 2.51 25.23 9.03
C MET A 77 3.49 24.22 8.38
N HIS A 78 4.73 24.62 8.14
CA HIS A 78 5.78 23.74 7.59
C HIS A 78 6.67 23.09 8.67
N SER A 79 6.44 23.37 9.95
CA SER A 79 7.23 22.86 11.09
C SER A 79 6.65 21.62 11.78
N GLU A 80 5.43 21.17 11.46
CA GLU A 80 4.82 20.00 12.12
C GLU A 80 5.02 18.70 11.34
N HIS A 81 6.27 18.24 11.28
CA HIS A 81 6.58 16.82 11.16
C HIS A 81 6.78 16.20 12.55
N GLU A 82 5.82 16.41 13.45
CA GLU A 82 5.74 15.66 14.71
C GLU A 82 4.85 14.43 14.48
N PHE A 83 5.45 13.40 13.87
CA PHE A 83 4.92 12.05 13.94
C PHE A 83 5.46 11.38 15.20
N ALA A 84 4.56 11.10 16.14
CA ALA A 84 4.73 10.31 17.36
C ALA A 84 5.27 11.03 18.61
N GLN A 85 4.34 11.47 19.45
CA GLN A 85 4.39 11.21 20.88
C GLN A 85 2.97 10.87 21.35
N GLU A 86 2.62 9.58 21.28
CA GLU A 86 1.57 9.03 22.14
C GLU A 86 2.26 8.78 23.48
N ASP A 87 2.10 9.72 24.43
CA ASP A 87 2.47 9.49 25.82
C ASP A 87 1.44 8.51 26.41
N ASP A 88 1.87 7.26 26.57
CA ASP A 88 1.23 6.30 27.46
C ASP A 88 1.48 6.75 28.91
N ASP A 89 0.40 6.78 29.69
CA ASP A 89 0.33 6.64 31.15
C ASP A 89 1.11 7.63 32.06
N ASP A 90 0.44 8.72 32.47
CA ASP A 90 0.65 9.32 33.80
C ASP A 90 -0.70 9.52 34.53
N LEU A 91 -1.23 8.40 35.00
CA LEU A 91 -2.42 8.26 35.84
C LEU A 91 -2.08 8.43 37.34
N PHE A 92 -1.25 9.40 37.73
CA PHE A 92 -1.15 9.82 39.14
C PHE A 92 -0.97 11.33 39.26
N GLY A 93 -1.97 11.96 39.86
CA GLY A 93 -2.06 13.41 40.04
C GLY A 93 -0.94 13.99 40.90
N GLY A 94 -0.26 14.99 40.35
CA GLY A 94 0.50 15.98 41.10
C GLY A 94 -0.30 17.27 41.18
N VAL A 95 -0.92 17.52 42.33
CA VAL A 95 -1.51 18.82 42.67
C VAL A 95 -0.40 19.82 42.98
N SER A 96 -0.43 21.00 42.38
CA SER A 96 0.22 22.21 42.93
C SER A 96 -0.45 23.48 42.38
N ASP A 97 -1.18 24.11 43.31
CA ASP A 97 -1.50 25.52 43.52
C ASP A 97 -1.96 26.47 42.41
N VAL A 98 -3.12 27.05 42.74
CA VAL A 98 -3.81 28.18 42.15
C VAL A 98 -3.03 29.47 42.37
N SER A 99 -2.82 30.23 41.30
CA SER A 99 -2.73 31.70 41.38
C SER A 99 -3.28 32.33 40.10
N ASN A 100 -4.34 33.12 40.27
CA ASN A 100 -4.99 33.94 39.25
C ASN A 100 -4.01 34.94 38.62
N ALA A 101 -3.95 34.96 37.28
CA ALA A 101 -3.75 36.18 36.50
C ALA A 101 -4.31 35.99 35.09
N ALA A 102 -5.45 36.64 34.82
CA ALA A 102 -6.00 36.79 33.49
C ALA A 102 -5.22 37.89 32.74
N SER A 103 -4.66 37.56 31.59
CA SER A 103 -4.49 38.46 30.44
C SER A 103 -4.11 37.61 29.23
N GLY A 104 -5.05 37.54 28.29
CA GLY A 104 -4.98 36.67 27.13
C GLY A 104 -3.88 37.07 26.15
N SER A 105 -3.12 36.06 25.75
CA SER A 105 -2.59 35.94 24.39
C SER A 105 -2.13 34.49 24.20
N SER A 106 -3.08 33.59 23.92
CA SER A 106 -2.77 32.21 23.57
C SER A 106 -2.50 32.12 22.07
N SER A 107 -1.27 32.39 21.66
CA SER A 107 -0.72 31.92 20.37
C SER A 107 -0.37 30.44 20.49
N GLY A 108 -1.40 29.62 20.67
CA GLY A 108 -1.35 28.17 20.57
C GLY A 108 -2.50 27.75 19.66
N ALA A 109 -2.26 27.79 18.35
CA ALA A 109 -3.25 27.44 17.35
C ALA A 109 -3.49 25.93 17.35
N THR A 110 -4.37 25.48 18.23
CA THR A 110 -5.08 24.21 18.01
C THR A 110 -5.77 24.32 16.65
N THR A 111 -5.46 23.42 15.72
CA THR A 111 -6.11 23.38 14.42
C THR A 111 -7.60 23.10 14.64
N ALA A 112 -8.43 24.15 14.55
CA ALA A 112 -9.86 24.05 14.81
C ALA A 112 -10.48 22.99 13.88
N SER A 113 -11.12 21.99 14.47
CA SER A 113 -11.79 20.92 13.73
C SER A 113 -12.99 21.49 12.95
N MET A 114 -12.97 21.39 11.63
CA MET A 114 -14.12 21.71 10.77
C MET A 114 -15.32 20.83 11.12
N SER A 115 -16.48 21.43 11.34
CA SER A 115 -17.73 20.70 11.58
C SER A 115 -18.23 20.03 10.29
N ARG A 116 -19.09 19.00 10.42
CA ARG A 116 -19.69 18.31 9.27
C ARG A 116 -20.50 19.25 8.35
N VAL A 117 -21.20 20.22 8.95
CA VAL A 117 -22.01 21.19 8.19
C VAL A 117 -21.10 22.15 7.41
N GLU A 118 -20.03 22.62 8.04
CA GLU A 118 -19.03 23.45 7.35
C GLU A 118 -18.36 22.67 6.23
N PHE A 119 -18.00 21.41 6.47
CA PHE A 119 -17.39 20.54 5.45
C PHE A 119 -18.31 20.38 4.23
N ALA A 120 -19.58 20.02 4.46
CA ALA A 120 -20.56 19.84 3.39
C ALA A 120 -20.72 21.13 2.56
N LYS A 121 -20.88 22.27 3.23
CA LYS A 121 -20.97 23.57 2.56
C LYS A 121 -19.70 23.90 1.76
N ALA A 122 -18.53 23.71 2.34
CA ALA A 122 -17.27 24.01 1.65
C ALA A 122 -17.01 23.06 0.47
N LEU A 123 -17.50 21.81 0.54
CA LEU A 123 -17.46 20.86 -0.57
C LEU A 123 -18.41 21.30 -1.70
N GLU A 124 -19.62 21.75 -1.37
CA GLU A 124 -20.58 22.31 -2.33
C GLU A 124 -20.04 23.59 -2.99
N ASP A 125 -19.49 24.51 -2.21
CA ASP A 125 -18.85 25.73 -2.71
C ASP A 125 -17.69 25.40 -3.67
N TYR A 126 -16.88 24.40 -3.33
CA TYR A 126 -15.80 23.93 -4.21
C TYR A 126 -16.36 23.28 -5.49
N ARG A 127 -17.42 22.49 -5.38
CA ARG A 127 -18.10 21.88 -6.53
C ARG A 127 -18.71 22.94 -7.46
N ALA A 128 -19.32 23.98 -6.93
CA ALA A 128 -19.84 25.11 -7.70
C ALA A 128 -18.71 25.86 -8.42
N SER A 129 -17.55 26.03 -7.78
CA SER A 129 -16.39 26.66 -8.42
C SER A 129 -15.80 25.85 -9.58
N LEU A 130 -16.17 24.57 -9.71
CA LEU A 130 -15.80 23.72 -10.83
C LEU A 130 -16.80 23.78 -11.99
N GLU A 131 -17.92 24.49 -11.88
CA GLU A 131 -18.88 24.65 -12.98
C GLU A 131 -18.28 25.38 -14.18
N TRP A 132 -18.73 25.00 -15.39
CA TRP A 132 -18.22 25.56 -16.64
C TRP A 132 -18.32 27.08 -16.67
N GLU A 133 -19.39 27.66 -16.11
CA GLU A 133 -19.54 29.12 -16.02
C GLU A 133 -18.39 29.81 -15.26
N SER A 134 -17.88 29.19 -14.19
CA SER A 134 -16.77 29.71 -13.40
C SER A 134 -15.45 29.55 -14.17
N ILE A 135 -15.26 28.38 -14.80
CA ILE A 135 -14.04 28.05 -15.55
C ILE A 135 -13.90 28.92 -16.80
N ASP A 136 -14.99 29.13 -17.55
CA ASP A 136 -15.03 29.95 -18.77
C ASP A 136 -14.74 31.43 -18.46
N ARG A 137 -15.05 31.88 -17.23
CA ARG A 137 -14.65 33.20 -16.71
C ARG A 137 -13.20 33.27 -16.25
N GLY A 138 -12.43 32.19 -16.41
CA GLY A 138 -11.03 32.08 -16.00
C GLY A 138 -10.83 31.91 -14.49
N GLN A 139 -11.88 31.59 -13.73
CA GLN A 139 -11.82 31.42 -12.27
C GLN A 139 -11.52 29.96 -11.94
N LEU A 140 -10.23 29.59 -11.95
CA LEU A 140 -9.83 28.22 -11.63
C LEU A 140 -9.84 27.98 -10.11
N PRO A 141 -10.42 26.86 -9.65
CA PRO A 141 -10.45 26.53 -8.23
C PRO A 141 -9.06 26.19 -7.69
N SER A 142 -8.78 26.64 -6.46
CA SER A 142 -7.44 26.45 -5.88
C SER A 142 -7.22 25.03 -5.38
N LEU A 143 -6.03 24.48 -5.61
CA LEU A 143 -5.60 23.20 -5.04
C LEU A 143 -5.52 23.27 -3.51
N SER A 144 -5.20 24.43 -2.94
CA SER A 144 -5.16 24.65 -1.49
C SER A 144 -6.51 24.41 -0.82
N ARG A 145 -7.61 24.84 -1.44
CA ARG A 145 -8.98 24.61 -0.92
C ARG A 145 -9.33 23.12 -0.98
N TRP A 146 -8.99 22.44 -2.07
CA TRP A 146 -9.18 20.99 -2.17
C TRP A 146 -8.39 20.24 -1.10
N ARG A 147 -7.11 20.58 -0.91
CA ARG A 147 -6.26 19.98 0.13
C ARG A 147 -6.78 20.25 1.54
N ASN A 148 -7.38 21.43 1.77
CA ASN A 148 -8.03 21.73 3.04
C ASN A 148 -9.23 20.80 3.29
N LEU A 149 -10.12 20.63 2.30
CA LEU A 149 -11.23 19.67 2.39
C LEU A 149 -10.71 18.24 2.62
N ALA A 150 -9.74 17.79 1.82
CA ALA A 150 -9.13 16.48 1.98
C ALA A 150 -8.49 16.26 3.36
N GLY A 151 -7.99 17.33 4.00
CA GLY A 151 -7.47 17.29 5.37
C GLY A 151 -8.54 17.15 6.46
N HIS A 152 -9.80 17.47 6.15
CA HIS A 152 -10.90 17.51 7.12
C HIS A 152 -11.89 16.34 6.99
N ALA A 153 -11.95 15.66 5.84
CA ALA A 153 -12.81 14.49 5.64
C ALA A 153 -12.70 13.45 6.78
N CYS A 154 -13.82 12.97 7.27
CA CYS A 154 -13.93 12.21 8.51
C CYS A 154 -14.40 10.78 8.35
N ASP A 155 -15.23 10.49 7.35
CA ASP A 155 -15.79 9.16 7.12
C ASP A 155 -15.76 8.78 5.63
N LYS A 156 -16.12 7.52 5.35
CA LYS A 156 -16.06 6.94 4.00
C LYS A 156 -16.85 7.78 2.99
N HIS A 157 -18.05 8.24 3.36
CA HIS A 157 -18.90 9.03 2.47
C HIS A 157 -18.26 10.39 2.15
N GLU A 158 -17.66 11.07 3.14
CA GLU A 158 -16.97 12.34 2.89
C GLU A 158 -15.76 12.17 1.97
N PHE A 159 -15.01 11.05 2.09
CA PHE A 159 -13.93 10.74 1.15
C PHE A 159 -14.44 10.43 -0.26
N GLU A 160 -15.52 9.66 -0.40
CA GLU A 160 -16.13 9.34 -1.70
C GLU A 160 -16.64 10.61 -2.40
N ALA A 161 -17.32 11.49 -1.66
CA ALA A 161 -17.80 12.77 -2.20
C ALA A 161 -16.63 13.68 -2.63
N LEU A 162 -15.48 13.62 -1.94
CA LEU A 162 -14.26 14.29 -2.39
C LEU A 162 -13.67 13.70 -3.66
N LEU A 163 -13.73 12.36 -3.83
CA LEU A 163 -13.28 11.69 -5.05
C LEU A 163 -14.18 12.04 -6.24
N ASP A 164 -15.49 12.20 -6.04
CA ASP A 164 -16.40 12.70 -7.08
C ASP A 164 -16.01 14.11 -7.53
N VAL A 165 -15.70 15.00 -6.58
CA VAL A 165 -15.20 16.35 -6.87
C VAL A 165 -13.82 16.30 -7.55
N ALA A 166 -12.94 15.38 -7.13
CA ALA A 166 -11.64 15.18 -7.77
C ALA A 166 -11.77 14.73 -9.23
N LYS A 167 -12.74 13.86 -9.53
CA LYS A 167 -13.08 13.45 -10.89
C LYS A 167 -13.55 14.64 -11.73
N MET A 168 -14.43 15.49 -11.17
CA MET A 168 -14.84 16.73 -11.84
C MET A 168 -13.66 17.68 -12.09
N TYR A 169 -12.75 17.83 -11.12
CA TYR A 169 -11.52 18.61 -11.28
C TYR A 169 -10.64 18.03 -12.40
N ARG A 170 -10.52 16.70 -12.44
CA ARG A 170 -9.73 15.99 -13.46
C ARG A 170 -10.24 16.24 -14.87
N ASP A 171 -11.55 16.16 -15.05
CA ASP A 171 -12.18 16.34 -16.36
C ASP A 171 -12.11 17.78 -16.86
N ARG A 172 -12.17 18.77 -15.96
CA ARG A 172 -12.35 20.19 -16.31
C ARG A 172 -11.09 21.04 -16.22
N VAL A 173 -10.19 20.71 -15.29
CA VAL A 173 -9.02 21.54 -14.98
C VAL A 173 -7.71 20.80 -15.24
N GLY A 174 -7.56 19.58 -14.71
CA GLY A 174 -6.34 18.79 -14.90
C GLY A 174 -5.97 17.93 -13.69
N SER A 175 -4.68 17.75 -13.41
CA SER A 175 -4.24 16.90 -12.28
C SER A 175 -4.29 17.64 -10.95
N LEU A 176 -4.74 16.97 -9.88
CA LEU A 176 -4.61 17.46 -8.51
C LEU A 176 -3.17 17.30 -7.98
N GLY A 177 -2.41 16.37 -8.56
CA GLY A 177 -0.99 16.17 -8.30
C GLY A 177 -0.66 15.42 -7.00
N VAL A 178 0.64 15.19 -6.79
CA VAL A 178 1.18 14.35 -5.71
C VAL A 178 0.87 14.91 -4.31
N GLU A 179 0.98 16.23 -4.10
CA GLU A 179 0.72 16.85 -2.78
C GLU A 179 -0.72 16.63 -2.31
N SER A 180 -1.66 16.68 -3.25
CA SER A 180 -3.09 16.44 -2.97
C SER A 180 -3.33 14.97 -2.63
N GLY A 181 -2.71 14.05 -3.38
CA GLY A 181 -2.72 12.61 -3.06
C GLY A 181 -2.13 12.29 -1.69
N ALA A 182 -0.98 12.88 -1.34
CA ALA A 182 -0.34 12.72 -0.05
C ALA A 182 -1.23 13.20 1.11
N ARG A 183 -1.87 14.37 0.96
CA ARG A 183 -2.80 14.90 1.97
C ARG A 183 -4.02 14.00 2.16
N PHE A 184 -4.61 13.54 1.06
CA PHE A 184 -5.75 12.62 1.07
C PHE A 184 -5.39 11.30 1.74
N ALA A 185 -4.27 10.69 1.35
CA ALA A 185 -3.80 9.41 1.91
C ALA A 185 -3.47 9.50 3.40
N SER A 186 -2.82 10.58 3.82
CA SER A 186 -2.53 10.84 5.24
C SER A 186 -3.82 10.95 6.05
N ARG A 187 -4.82 11.69 5.55
CA ARG A 187 -6.09 11.86 6.25
C ARG A 187 -6.92 10.57 6.28
N ALA A 188 -7.03 9.86 5.16
CA ALA A 188 -7.71 8.56 5.09
C ALA A 188 -7.07 7.54 6.04
N SER A 189 -5.74 7.52 6.10
CA SER A 189 -4.99 6.69 7.05
C SER A 189 -5.28 7.04 8.52
N LYS A 190 -5.29 8.33 8.87
CA LYS A 190 -5.69 8.81 10.21
C LYS A 190 -7.13 8.44 10.57
N LYS A 191 -8.03 8.41 9.58
CA LYS A 191 -9.43 8.00 9.73
C LYS A 191 -9.67 6.51 9.56
N ARG A 192 -8.60 5.70 9.57
CA ARG A 192 -8.66 4.23 9.51
C ARG A 192 -9.31 3.69 8.23
N LEU A 193 -9.22 4.45 7.13
CA LEU A 193 -9.70 4.09 5.79
C LEU A 193 -8.58 4.07 4.74
N PRO A 194 -7.42 3.42 4.99
CA PRO A 194 -6.32 3.38 4.03
C PRO A 194 -6.69 2.75 2.67
N GLU A 195 -7.71 1.90 2.61
CA GLU A 195 -8.20 1.27 1.39
C GLU A 195 -8.74 2.30 0.39
N VAL A 196 -9.41 3.35 0.88
CA VAL A 196 -9.95 4.42 0.03
C VAL A 196 -8.81 5.18 -0.65
N ALA A 197 -7.71 5.42 0.06
CA ALA A 197 -6.51 6.04 -0.53
C ALA A 197 -5.83 5.13 -1.56
N LEU A 198 -5.75 3.83 -1.29
CA LEU A 198 -5.20 2.87 -2.25
C LEU A 198 -6.01 2.85 -3.55
N ASN A 199 -7.34 2.80 -3.46
CA ASN A 199 -8.21 2.82 -4.64
C ASN A 199 -8.02 4.12 -5.44
N ALA A 200 -7.97 5.27 -4.75
CA ALA A 200 -7.72 6.54 -5.40
C ALA A 200 -6.38 6.57 -6.17
N PHE A 201 -5.35 5.89 -5.66
CA PHE A 201 -4.06 5.76 -6.34
C PHE A 201 -4.08 4.78 -7.52
N LEU A 202 -4.86 3.70 -7.43
CA LEU A 202 -5.07 2.79 -8.55
C LEU A 202 -5.81 3.47 -9.70
N ASP A 203 -6.81 4.29 -9.35
CA ASP A 203 -7.62 5.05 -10.28
C ASP A 203 -7.11 6.49 -10.47
N ARG A 204 -5.80 6.71 -10.31
CA ARG A 204 -5.16 8.04 -10.40
C ARG A 204 -5.49 8.82 -11.67
N TYR A 205 -5.77 8.13 -12.77
CA TYR A 205 -6.12 8.78 -14.04
C TYR A 205 -7.55 9.33 -14.05
N ALA A 206 -8.46 8.72 -13.28
CA ALA A 206 -9.83 9.19 -13.11
C ALA A 206 -9.91 10.36 -12.13
N TYR A 207 -9.12 10.33 -11.05
CA TYR A 207 -9.18 11.37 -10.00
C TYR A 207 -8.12 12.47 -10.14
N GLY A 208 -7.08 12.27 -10.97
CA GLY A 208 -5.92 13.16 -11.02
C GLY A 208 -5.09 13.18 -9.72
N LEU A 209 -5.25 12.16 -8.85
CA LEU A 209 -4.52 12.02 -7.60
C LEU A 209 -3.28 11.17 -7.81
N GLU A 210 -2.14 11.84 -7.91
CA GLU A 210 -0.85 11.17 -8.04
C GLU A 210 -0.30 10.80 -6.65
N TYR A 211 0.67 9.88 -6.64
CA TYR A 211 1.29 9.40 -5.42
C TYR A 211 2.81 9.37 -5.55
N ASP A 212 3.49 9.46 -4.42
CA ASP A 212 4.91 9.22 -4.26
C ASP A 212 5.16 8.08 -3.26
N LEU A 213 6.43 7.72 -3.07
CA LEU A 213 6.81 6.62 -2.19
C LEU A 213 6.36 6.87 -0.74
N GLU A 214 6.33 8.12 -0.29
CA GLU A 214 5.93 8.49 1.07
C GLU A 214 4.44 8.26 1.29
N SER A 215 3.63 8.70 0.32
CA SER A 215 2.20 8.43 0.31
C SER A 215 1.92 6.93 0.37
N LEU A 216 2.65 6.11 -0.41
CA LEU A 216 2.52 4.65 -0.36
C LEU A 216 2.91 4.07 1.01
N LEU A 217 3.99 4.58 1.62
CA LEU A 217 4.45 4.15 2.95
C LEU A 217 3.42 4.48 4.05
N VAL A 218 2.79 5.65 4.00
CA VAL A 218 1.74 6.06 4.95
C VAL A 218 0.55 5.11 4.88
N VAL A 219 0.09 4.77 3.68
CA VAL A 219 -1.02 3.82 3.50
C VAL A 219 -0.60 2.41 3.95
N GLN A 220 0.61 1.97 3.62
CA GLN A 220 1.15 0.67 4.04
C GLN A 220 1.19 0.54 5.57
N GLU A 221 1.67 1.57 6.26
CA GLU A 221 1.73 1.59 7.73
C GLU A 221 0.33 1.55 8.34
N ALA A 222 -0.64 2.27 7.78
CA ALA A 222 -2.01 2.29 8.25
C ALA A 222 -2.70 0.92 8.10
N LEU A 223 -2.47 0.19 7.00
CA LEU A 223 -2.96 -1.18 6.81
C LEU A 223 -2.35 -2.13 7.85
N VAL A 224 -1.06 -1.99 8.15
CA VAL A 224 -0.37 -2.79 9.17
C VAL A 224 -0.90 -2.48 10.57
N LYS A 225 -1.14 -1.20 10.89
CA LYS A 225 -1.78 -0.79 12.14
C LYS A 225 -3.19 -1.36 12.25
N LYS A 226 -3.96 -1.38 11.16
CA LYS A 226 -5.29 -1.99 11.11
C LYS A 226 -5.24 -3.49 11.43
N LEU A 227 -4.32 -4.25 10.81
CA LEU A 227 -4.10 -5.66 11.16
C LEU A 227 -3.66 -5.84 12.62
N GLY A 228 -2.78 -4.97 13.12
CA GLY A 228 -2.22 -5.05 14.46
C GLY A 228 -3.21 -4.73 15.59
N ARG A 229 -4.22 -3.88 15.34
CA ARG A 229 -5.29 -3.60 16.31
C ARG A 229 -6.13 -4.83 16.63
N GLY A 230 -6.26 -5.76 15.68
CA GLY A 230 -7.05 -6.98 15.87
C GLY A 230 -8.56 -6.74 16.00
N ASP A 231 -9.07 -5.56 15.61
CA ASP A 231 -10.49 -5.27 15.61
C ASP A 231 -11.17 -6.08 14.49
N ARG A 232 -11.94 -7.09 14.91
CA ARG A 232 -12.61 -8.03 14.01
C ARG A 232 -13.56 -7.31 13.05
N ASN A 233 -14.33 -6.34 13.53
CA ASN A 233 -15.33 -5.66 12.71
C ASN A 233 -14.65 -4.72 11.70
N GLU A 234 -13.59 -4.02 12.13
CA GLU A 234 -12.80 -3.17 11.25
C GLU A 234 -12.12 -3.97 10.13
N ILE A 235 -11.61 -5.16 10.45
CA ILE A 235 -10.96 -6.05 9.47
C ILE A 235 -11.98 -6.60 8.47
N LEU A 236 -13.15 -7.06 8.94
CA LEU A 236 -14.19 -7.57 8.04
C LEU A 236 -14.73 -6.47 7.12
N ALA A 237 -15.00 -5.28 7.66
CA ALA A 237 -15.44 -4.13 6.87
C ALA A 237 -14.41 -3.73 5.80
N SER A 238 -13.11 -3.91 6.06
CA SER A 238 -12.07 -3.68 5.06
C SER A 238 -12.25 -4.55 3.82
N ALA A 239 -12.67 -5.82 3.97
CA ALA A 239 -12.91 -6.71 2.83
C ALA A 239 -14.11 -6.28 1.97
N GLU A 240 -15.03 -5.51 2.53
CA GLU A 240 -16.23 -4.99 1.86
C GLU A 240 -16.01 -3.63 1.18
N ILE A 241 -14.92 -2.93 1.49
CA ILE A 241 -14.57 -1.70 0.79
C ILE A 241 -14.26 -2.03 -0.67
N GLU A 242 -14.74 -1.18 -1.59
CA GLU A 242 -14.53 -1.28 -3.03
C GLU A 242 -13.05 -1.51 -3.38
N GLY A 243 -12.77 -2.10 -4.54
CA GLY A 243 -11.40 -2.41 -4.95
C GLY A 243 -10.75 -3.52 -4.12
N ALA A 244 -11.53 -4.30 -3.36
CA ALA A 244 -11.04 -5.50 -2.69
C ALA A 244 -10.38 -6.46 -3.69
N PRO A 245 -9.12 -6.87 -3.46
CA PRO A 245 -8.43 -7.82 -4.34
C PRO A 245 -9.18 -9.15 -4.43
N VAL A 246 -9.39 -9.63 -5.65
CA VAL A 246 -9.95 -10.96 -5.89
C VAL A 246 -8.83 -12.00 -5.75
N GLN A 247 -9.00 -12.96 -4.83
CA GLN A 247 -8.05 -14.06 -4.67
C GLN A 247 -8.29 -15.13 -5.73
N GLU A 248 -7.36 -15.27 -6.67
CA GLU A 248 -7.43 -16.27 -7.74
C GLU A 248 -7.16 -17.71 -7.25
N SER A 249 -6.41 -17.87 -6.15
CA SER A 249 -6.14 -19.17 -5.52
C SER A 249 -6.41 -19.10 -4.02
N ASP A 250 -7.13 -20.10 -3.50
CA ASP A 250 -7.34 -20.23 -2.07
C ASP A 250 -6.01 -20.60 -1.39
N LEU A 251 -5.51 -19.67 -0.58
CA LEU A 251 -4.28 -19.87 0.19
C LEU A 251 -4.53 -20.64 1.48
N LEU A 252 -5.79 -20.74 1.90
CA LEU A 252 -6.17 -21.35 3.17
C LEU A 252 -6.58 -22.81 2.99
N GLY A 253 -6.07 -23.51 1.98
CA GLY A 253 -6.17 -24.98 1.87
C GLY A 253 -7.59 -25.56 1.93
N VAL A 254 -8.63 -24.74 1.81
CA VAL A 254 -10.01 -25.19 1.77
C VAL A 254 -10.28 -25.57 0.33
N VAL A 255 -9.96 -26.82 0.00
CA VAL A 255 -10.39 -27.39 -1.27
C VAL A 255 -11.92 -27.31 -1.29
N PRO A 256 -12.56 -26.51 -2.17
CA PRO A 256 -13.98 -26.67 -2.38
C PRO A 256 -14.16 -28.10 -2.89
N SER A 257 -14.96 -28.89 -2.19
CA SER A 257 -15.31 -30.24 -2.65
C SER A 257 -16.25 -30.09 -3.84
N GLU A 258 -15.70 -29.75 -5.00
CA GLU A 258 -16.38 -29.88 -6.28
C GLU A 258 -16.05 -31.25 -6.85
N GLY A 259 -17.04 -32.16 -6.80
CA GLY A 259 -17.03 -33.35 -7.65
C GLY A 259 -17.04 -34.70 -6.96
N THR A 260 -17.94 -34.94 -5.99
CA THR A 260 -18.55 -36.27 -5.86
C THR A 260 -20.02 -36.12 -5.55
N ALA A 261 -20.84 -36.10 -6.62
CA ALA A 261 -22.16 -36.69 -6.56
C ALA A 261 -21.97 -38.19 -6.27
N SER A 262 -21.86 -38.54 -4.99
CA SER A 262 -22.07 -39.90 -4.52
C SER A 262 -23.36 -39.86 -3.74
N GLU A 263 -24.44 -40.28 -4.41
CA GLU A 263 -25.65 -40.68 -3.73
C GLU A 263 -25.29 -41.67 -2.62
N GLY A 264 -25.77 -41.41 -1.40
CA GLY A 264 -25.75 -42.39 -0.32
C GLY A 264 -25.17 -41.88 1.00
N ALA A 265 -26.09 -41.37 1.83
CA ALA A 265 -26.10 -41.41 3.29
C ALA A 265 -24.94 -40.76 4.09
N GLU A 266 -25.35 -40.03 5.14
CA GLU A 266 -24.52 -39.37 6.18
C GLU A 266 -23.98 -37.96 5.89
N GLU A 267 -24.83 -37.08 5.34
CA GLU A 267 -24.44 -35.70 5.01
C GLU A 267 -24.67 -34.66 6.14
N GLY A 268 -25.06 -35.08 7.35
CA GLY A 268 -25.20 -34.18 8.51
C GLY A 268 -23.93 -34.04 9.36
N GLY A 269 -23.01 -35.01 9.30
CA GLY A 269 -21.88 -35.11 10.22
C GLY A 269 -20.54 -34.60 9.68
N LYS A 270 -20.32 -34.63 8.37
CA LYS A 270 -19.02 -34.27 7.77
C LYS A 270 -18.82 -32.76 7.61
N ALA A 271 -19.88 -32.01 7.34
CA ALA A 271 -19.82 -30.54 7.31
C ALA A 271 -19.54 -29.97 8.71
N GLN A 272 -20.16 -30.53 9.76
CA GLN A 272 -19.88 -30.17 11.16
C GLN A 272 -18.50 -30.66 11.64
N ALA A 273 -18.00 -31.79 11.14
CA ALA A 273 -16.66 -32.30 11.47
C ALA A 273 -15.52 -31.48 10.83
N ILE A 274 -15.79 -30.78 9.73
CA ILE A 274 -14.85 -29.83 9.12
C ILE A 274 -14.84 -28.53 9.94
N GLU A 275 -16.01 -28.00 10.33
CA GLU A 275 -16.12 -26.85 11.26
C GLU A 275 -15.41 -27.07 12.60
N ALA A 276 -15.49 -28.27 13.18
CA ALA A 276 -14.94 -28.59 14.49
C ALA A 276 -13.39 -28.69 14.55
N ARG A 277 -12.68 -28.68 13.41
CA ARG A 277 -11.20 -28.75 13.35
C ARG A 277 -10.51 -27.43 12.99
N HIS A 278 -11.24 -26.34 12.79
CA HIS A 278 -10.65 -25.08 12.34
C HIS A 278 -10.12 -24.24 13.50
N GLU A 279 -8.80 -24.22 13.68
CA GLU A 279 -8.10 -23.29 14.58
C GLU A 279 -8.10 -21.82 14.09
N LEU A 280 -8.73 -21.52 12.94
CA LEU A 280 -8.72 -20.21 12.27
C LEU A 280 -10.16 -19.78 11.97
N ASP A 281 -10.57 -18.59 12.41
CA ASP A 281 -11.81 -17.92 11.96
C ASP A 281 -11.66 -17.62 10.46
N MET A 282 -12.29 -18.42 9.61
CA MET A 282 -12.13 -18.37 8.15
C MET A 282 -12.55 -17.03 7.53
N PRO A 283 -13.74 -16.45 7.86
CA PRO A 283 -14.09 -15.09 7.46
C PRO A 283 -13.03 -14.05 7.84
N LEU A 284 -12.56 -14.09 9.10
CA LEU A 284 -11.54 -13.15 9.57
C LEU A 284 -10.20 -13.35 8.83
N ALA A 285 -9.77 -14.59 8.64
CA ALA A 285 -8.53 -14.92 7.95
C ALA A 285 -8.54 -14.46 6.49
N ARG A 286 -9.66 -14.64 5.78
CA ARG A 286 -9.84 -14.12 4.40
C ARG A 286 -9.80 -12.60 4.36
N ALA A 287 -10.45 -11.93 5.31
CA ALA A 287 -10.41 -10.47 5.39
C ALA A 287 -9.00 -9.94 5.73
N GLN A 288 -8.26 -10.63 6.62
CA GLN A 288 -6.86 -10.33 6.89
C GLN A 288 -5.99 -10.52 5.65
N LEU A 289 -6.18 -11.60 4.88
CA LEU A 289 -5.48 -11.79 3.60
C LEU A 289 -5.82 -10.70 2.60
N CYS A 290 -7.08 -10.25 2.52
CA CYS A 290 -7.48 -9.15 1.65
C CYS A 290 -6.69 -7.86 1.96
N ILE A 291 -6.50 -7.53 3.25
CA ILE A 291 -5.65 -6.40 3.66
C ILE A 291 -4.18 -6.62 3.24
N ILE A 292 -3.66 -7.82 3.41
CA ILE A 292 -2.29 -8.18 3.01
C ILE A 292 -2.11 -8.15 1.48
N ASP A 293 -3.14 -8.51 0.71
CA ASP A 293 -3.13 -8.41 -0.76
C ASP A 293 -3.13 -6.94 -1.20
N ARG A 294 -3.87 -6.05 -0.52
CA ARG A 294 -3.77 -4.58 -0.71
C ARG A 294 -2.36 -4.06 -0.44
N MET A 295 -1.69 -4.55 0.58
CA MET A 295 -0.27 -4.25 0.85
C MET A 295 0.67 -4.71 -0.27
N SER A 296 0.33 -5.83 -0.93
CA SER A 296 1.08 -6.34 -2.08
C SER A 296 0.92 -5.45 -3.31
N ILE A 297 -0.28 -4.89 -3.51
CA ILE A 297 -0.56 -3.90 -4.55
C ILE A 297 0.26 -2.64 -4.29
N LEU A 298 0.26 -2.09 -3.07
CA LEU A 298 1.08 -0.91 -2.70
C LEU A 298 2.57 -1.12 -2.98
N ALA A 299 3.12 -2.28 -2.60
CA ALA A 299 4.51 -2.62 -2.91
C ALA A 299 4.76 -2.66 -4.43
N SER A 300 3.80 -3.13 -5.22
CA SER A 300 3.90 -3.17 -6.68
C SER A 300 3.82 -1.77 -7.31
N LEU A 301 3.01 -0.85 -6.75
CA LEU A 301 2.95 0.54 -7.19
C LEU A 301 4.28 1.27 -7.05
N SER A 302 5.13 0.88 -6.10
CA SER A 302 6.47 1.48 -5.94
C SER A 302 7.33 1.30 -7.19
N ALA A 303 7.14 0.20 -7.94
CA ALA A 303 7.88 -0.08 -9.16
C ALA A 303 7.56 0.92 -10.29
N THR A 304 6.40 1.58 -10.22
CA THR A 304 5.98 2.62 -11.18
C THR A 304 6.65 3.98 -10.92
N LEU A 305 7.30 4.15 -9.75
CA LEU A 305 7.97 5.39 -9.36
C LEU A 305 9.46 5.41 -9.71
N ALA A 306 10.04 4.26 -10.09
CA ALA A 306 11.46 4.16 -10.41
C ALA A 306 11.76 4.82 -11.77
N PRO A 307 12.82 5.67 -11.88
CA PRO A 307 13.15 6.31 -13.15
C PRO A 307 13.48 5.26 -14.22
N THR A 308 12.75 5.28 -15.33
CA THR A 308 12.90 4.39 -16.48
C THR A 308 14.17 4.66 -17.32
N ALA A 309 15.08 5.51 -16.83
CA ALA A 309 16.18 6.11 -17.59
C ALA A 309 17.36 5.16 -17.92
N SER A 310 17.28 3.89 -17.56
CA SER A 310 18.22 2.86 -17.99
C SER A 310 17.42 1.57 -18.04
N GLY A 311 17.42 0.86 -19.18
CA GLY A 311 16.57 -0.31 -19.49
C GLY A 311 16.71 -1.54 -18.59
N ALA A 312 16.71 -1.38 -17.27
CA ALA A 312 16.83 -2.39 -16.24
C ALA A 312 15.83 -2.11 -15.09
N HIS A 313 14.77 -2.91 -15.11
CA HIS A 313 13.98 -3.40 -13.98
C HIS A 313 13.20 -2.41 -13.10
N THR A 314 11.88 -2.53 -13.18
CA THR A 314 10.91 -2.25 -12.12
C THR A 314 11.48 -2.64 -10.74
N GLN A 315 11.95 -1.65 -9.99
CA GLN A 315 12.54 -1.86 -8.67
C GLN A 315 11.45 -1.70 -7.61
N LEU A 316 11.18 -2.80 -6.89
CA LEU A 316 10.35 -2.77 -5.71
C LEU A 316 11.12 -2.14 -4.54
N ASP A 317 10.44 -1.33 -3.74
CA ASP A 317 11.01 -0.75 -2.54
C ASP A 317 11.12 -1.79 -1.42
N ALA A 318 12.33 -1.97 -0.88
CA ALA A 318 12.59 -2.97 0.14
C ALA A 318 11.86 -2.68 1.47
N VAL A 319 11.56 -1.42 1.79
CA VAL A 319 10.82 -1.07 3.02
C VAL A 319 9.36 -1.49 2.88
N LEU A 320 8.71 -1.19 1.75
CA LEU A 320 7.34 -1.63 1.48
C LEU A 320 7.20 -3.17 1.48
N VAL A 321 8.15 -3.88 0.87
CA VAL A 321 8.16 -5.36 0.88
C VAL A 321 8.38 -5.91 2.30
N SER A 322 9.17 -5.24 3.15
CA SER A 322 9.40 -5.68 4.54
C SER A 322 8.14 -5.64 5.41
N TYR A 323 7.21 -4.73 5.11
CA TYR A 323 5.91 -4.69 5.76
C TYR A 323 5.08 -5.92 5.38
N LEU A 324 5.11 -6.31 4.10
CA LEU A 324 4.36 -7.44 3.58
C LEU A 324 4.84 -8.77 4.19
N THR A 325 6.15 -9.00 4.25
CA THR A 325 6.71 -10.21 4.88
C THR A 325 6.31 -10.29 6.35
N ARG A 326 6.43 -9.17 7.09
CA ARG A 326 6.03 -9.11 8.49
C ARG A 326 4.53 -9.39 8.67
N ALA A 327 3.67 -8.82 7.83
CA ALA A 327 2.22 -8.99 7.95
C ALA A 327 1.83 -10.47 7.84
N TYR A 328 2.31 -11.19 6.82
CA TYR A 328 2.09 -12.64 6.71
C TYR A 328 2.57 -13.40 7.95
N ILE A 329 3.79 -13.13 8.40
CA ILE A 329 4.38 -13.86 9.55
C ILE A 329 3.59 -13.60 10.84
N GLN A 330 3.22 -12.35 11.13
CA GLN A 330 2.52 -11.99 12.36
C GLN A 330 1.06 -12.45 12.34
N THR A 331 0.34 -12.21 11.24
CA THR A 331 -1.08 -12.57 11.12
C THR A 331 -1.30 -14.07 11.27
N PHE A 332 -0.50 -14.89 10.60
CA PHE A 332 -0.63 -16.35 10.66
C PHE A 332 0.29 -17.01 11.70
N ARG A 333 0.95 -16.19 12.53
CA ARG A 333 1.85 -16.64 13.61
C ARG A 333 2.85 -17.69 13.15
N LEU A 334 3.44 -17.46 11.98
CA LEU A 334 4.21 -18.49 11.28
C LEU A 334 5.47 -18.92 12.04
N THR A 335 5.93 -18.13 13.02
CA THR A 335 7.07 -18.44 13.89
C THR A 335 6.75 -19.41 15.03
N GLU A 336 5.47 -19.72 15.30
CA GLU A 336 5.06 -20.64 16.36
C GLU A 336 5.24 -22.11 15.93
N ARG A 337 5.87 -22.93 16.77
CA ARG A 337 6.15 -24.34 16.46
C ARG A 337 4.88 -25.13 16.13
N CYS A 338 3.77 -24.86 16.84
CA CYS A 338 2.49 -25.54 16.62
C CYS A 338 1.89 -25.26 15.24
N ARG A 339 2.22 -24.12 14.61
CA ARG A 339 1.68 -23.72 13.30
C ARG A 339 2.49 -24.27 12.13
N ALA A 340 3.74 -24.70 12.35
CA ALA A 340 4.63 -25.19 11.29
C ALA A 340 4.10 -26.43 10.54
N HIS A 341 3.19 -27.19 11.17
CA HIS A 341 2.62 -28.43 10.64
C HIS A 341 1.13 -28.28 10.31
N ASN A 342 0.58 -27.06 10.39
CA ASN A 342 -0.83 -26.82 10.08
C ASN A 342 -1.03 -26.91 8.55
N PRO A 343 -1.84 -27.88 8.05
CA PRO A 343 -2.00 -28.10 6.63
C PRO A 343 -2.63 -26.91 5.89
N LEU A 344 -3.46 -26.11 6.57
CA LEU A 344 -4.12 -24.92 6.00
C LEU A 344 -3.12 -23.79 5.70
N LEU A 345 -1.98 -23.77 6.40
CA LEU A 345 -0.97 -22.73 6.24
C LEU A 345 0.11 -23.10 5.22
N THR A 346 0.05 -24.27 4.59
CA THR A 346 1.08 -24.74 3.63
C THR A 346 1.34 -23.73 2.52
N HIS A 347 0.27 -23.20 1.90
CA HIS A 347 0.39 -22.20 0.84
C HIS A 347 0.81 -20.83 1.39
N ILE A 348 0.45 -20.50 2.63
CA ILE A 348 0.89 -19.30 3.34
C ILE A 348 2.41 -19.35 3.61
N PHE A 349 2.94 -20.48 4.08
CA PHE A 349 4.39 -20.69 4.23
C PHE A 349 5.10 -20.56 2.88
N ALA A 350 4.62 -21.23 1.84
CA ALA A 350 5.22 -21.17 0.51
C ALA A 350 5.21 -19.74 -0.08
N ARG A 351 4.12 -18.99 0.12
CA ARG A 351 4.02 -17.58 -0.30
C ARG A 351 4.97 -16.70 0.52
N THR A 352 5.05 -16.91 1.83
CA THR A 352 5.96 -16.17 2.71
C THR A 352 7.42 -16.42 2.33
N ASP A 353 7.79 -17.66 2.01
CA ASP A 353 9.15 -18.00 1.56
C ASP A 353 9.55 -17.24 0.29
N LYS A 354 8.62 -17.13 -0.68
CA LYS A 354 8.82 -16.33 -1.90
C LYS A 354 8.94 -14.84 -1.59
N LEU A 355 8.17 -14.32 -0.63
CA LEU A 355 8.25 -12.92 -0.22
C LEU A 355 9.57 -12.58 0.49
N VAL A 356 10.12 -13.49 1.29
CA VAL A 356 11.46 -13.33 1.88
C VAL A 356 12.53 -13.31 0.78
N ALA A 357 12.43 -14.19 -0.21
CA ALA A 357 13.32 -14.16 -1.37
C ALA A 357 13.20 -12.83 -2.13
N LEU A 358 11.99 -12.34 -2.34
CA LEU A 358 11.73 -11.05 -2.99
C LEU A 358 12.30 -9.87 -2.21
N LEU A 359 12.10 -9.85 -0.89
CA LEU A 359 12.69 -8.84 0.01
C LEU A 359 14.21 -8.85 -0.06
N THR A 360 14.81 -10.04 -0.06
CA THR A 360 16.26 -10.23 -0.17
C THR A 360 16.78 -9.63 -1.49
N LEU A 361 16.09 -9.88 -2.61
CA LEU A 361 16.45 -9.32 -3.91
C LEU A 361 16.25 -7.80 -3.98
N ALA A 362 15.16 -7.29 -3.43
CA ALA A 362 14.91 -5.85 -3.34
C ALA A 362 16.00 -5.15 -2.52
N ALA A 363 16.37 -5.72 -1.38
CA ALA A 363 17.46 -5.24 -0.53
C ALA A 363 18.82 -5.27 -1.24
N GLN A 364 19.16 -6.35 -1.95
CA GLN A 364 20.40 -6.43 -2.74
C GLN A 364 20.48 -5.32 -3.79
N ARG A 365 19.38 -5.03 -4.49
CA ARG A 365 19.33 -3.93 -5.47
C ARG A 365 19.50 -2.58 -4.80
N THR A 366 18.85 -2.34 -3.67
CA THR A 366 19.02 -1.09 -2.92
C THR A 366 20.46 -0.88 -2.46
N LEU A 367 21.14 -1.94 -2.02
CA LEU A 367 22.55 -1.90 -1.63
C LEU A 367 23.52 -1.72 -2.81
N SER A 368 23.13 -2.15 -4.00
CA SER A 368 23.95 -2.06 -5.21
C SER A 368 23.75 -0.75 -5.98
N SER A 369 22.63 -0.06 -5.72
CA SER A 369 22.33 1.25 -6.31
C SER A 369 23.09 2.35 -5.57
N ALA A 370 23.56 3.36 -6.32
CA ALA A 370 24.06 4.58 -5.71
C ALA A 370 22.98 5.21 -4.80
N PRO A 371 23.35 5.82 -3.67
CA PRO A 371 22.40 6.43 -2.77
C PRO A 371 21.65 7.55 -3.50
N SER A 372 20.39 7.30 -3.82
CA SER A 372 19.47 8.33 -4.31
C SER A 372 19.25 9.34 -3.18
N GLY A 373 19.59 10.61 -3.44
CA GLY A 373 19.53 11.71 -2.47
C GLY A 373 18.13 12.10 -1.98
N ALA A 374 17.09 11.33 -2.32
CA ALA A 374 15.74 11.54 -1.80
C ALA A 374 15.56 10.85 -0.44
N LYS A 375 16.10 11.44 0.63
CA LYS A 375 15.71 11.10 2.01
C LYS A 375 14.58 12.03 2.42
N ARG A 376 13.36 11.50 2.53
CA ARG A 376 12.17 12.28 2.91
C ARG A 376 11.40 11.74 4.13
N VAL A 377 11.57 10.46 4.49
CA VAL A 377 11.20 9.94 5.83
C VAL A 377 12.32 10.23 6.82
N SER A 378 11.99 10.64 8.05
CA SER A 378 12.99 10.85 9.09
C SER A 378 13.84 9.56 9.26
N PRO A 379 15.18 9.66 9.24
CA PRO A 379 16.05 8.48 9.31
C PRO A 379 15.78 7.59 10.53
N ALA A 380 15.40 8.20 11.66
CA ALA A 380 15.09 7.50 12.90
C ALA A 380 13.83 6.63 12.82
N GLN A 381 12.72 7.17 12.30
CA GLN A 381 11.48 6.40 12.13
C GLN A 381 11.66 5.26 11.13
N ARG A 382 12.35 5.54 10.01
CA ARG A 382 12.68 4.51 9.01
C ARG A 382 13.50 3.39 9.62
N SER A 383 14.51 3.72 10.43
CA SER A 383 15.32 2.74 11.16
C SER A 383 14.48 1.86 12.08
N ALA A 384 13.62 2.45 12.91
CA ALA A 384 12.76 1.71 13.83
C ALA A 384 11.81 0.74 13.11
N ILE A 385 11.18 1.21 12.02
CA ILE A 385 10.27 0.41 11.19
C ILE A 385 11.00 -0.78 10.56
N VAL A 386 12.12 -0.52 9.88
CA VAL A 386 12.89 -1.56 9.20
C VAL A 386 13.42 -2.56 10.22
N GLY A 387 13.99 -2.11 11.35
CA GLY A 387 14.47 -2.98 12.41
C GLY A 387 13.38 -3.92 12.96
N ARG A 388 12.17 -3.40 13.21
CA ARG A 388 11.02 -4.21 13.65
C ARG A 388 10.62 -5.24 12.59
N ASN A 389 10.50 -4.83 11.33
CA ASN A 389 10.08 -5.71 10.23
C ASN A 389 11.11 -6.81 9.93
N LEU A 390 12.40 -6.46 9.95
CA LEU A 390 13.48 -7.41 9.74
C LEU A 390 13.63 -8.38 10.93
N SER A 391 13.39 -7.95 12.18
CA SER A 391 13.41 -8.85 13.33
C SER A 391 12.41 -10.00 13.16
N THR A 392 11.16 -9.70 12.79
CA THR A 392 10.15 -10.73 12.53
C THR A 392 10.55 -11.63 11.34
N THR A 393 11.02 -11.02 10.25
CA THR A 393 11.41 -11.76 9.04
C THR A 393 12.57 -12.70 9.31
N LEU A 394 13.59 -12.25 10.03
CA LEU A 394 14.77 -13.04 10.34
C LEU A 394 14.49 -14.15 11.37
N SER A 395 13.60 -13.94 12.34
CA SER A 395 13.11 -15.01 13.22
C SER A 395 12.41 -16.11 12.42
N TYR A 396 11.62 -15.75 11.41
CA TYR A 396 11.01 -16.71 10.49
C TYR A 396 12.06 -17.46 9.65
N VAL A 397 13.05 -16.74 9.10
CA VAL A 397 14.18 -17.36 8.36
C VAL A 397 14.95 -18.35 9.23
N ALA A 398 15.19 -18.01 10.51
CA ALA A 398 15.89 -18.88 11.44
C ALA A 398 15.14 -20.19 11.65
N MET A 399 13.83 -20.13 11.89
CA MET A 399 13.01 -21.33 12.08
C MET A 399 12.80 -22.14 10.80
N ARG A 400 12.74 -21.50 9.61
CA ARG A 400 12.59 -22.22 8.34
C ARG A 400 13.89 -22.88 7.86
N GLY A 401 15.04 -22.30 8.19
CA GLY A 401 16.35 -22.71 7.68
C GLY A 401 16.75 -21.92 6.42
N GLN A 402 18.01 -21.46 6.38
CA GLN A 402 18.51 -20.54 5.35
C GLN A 402 18.60 -21.18 3.96
N ASP A 403 18.81 -22.49 3.86
CA ASP A 403 18.97 -23.24 2.61
C ASP A 403 17.73 -23.23 1.71
N LYS A 404 16.55 -22.88 2.26
CA LYS A 404 15.27 -22.92 1.55
C LYS A 404 15.05 -21.73 0.61
N PHE A 405 15.82 -20.65 0.75
CA PHE A 405 15.62 -19.43 -0.02
C PHE A 405 16.49 -19.42 -1.28
N LYS A 406 15.85 -19.39 -2.45
CA LYS A 406 16.52 -19.40 -3.76
C LYS A 406 16.00 -18.28 -4.64
N HIS A 407 16.85 -17.80 -5.54
CA HIS A 407 16.48 -16.82 -6.54
C HIS A 407 15.44 -17.45 -7.49
N PRO A 408 14.27 -16.82 -7.72
CA PRO A 408 13.18 -17.42 -8.50
C PRO A 408 13.59 -17.81 -9.93
N LEU A 409 14.39 -16.98 -10.60
CA LEU A 409 14.87 -17.25 -11.97
C LEU A 409 16.10 -18.14 -12.07
N SER A 410 17.15 -17.83 -11.29
CA SER A 410 18.44 -18.50 -11.46
C SER A 410 18.59 -19.76 -10.62
N GLY A 411 17.66 -20.03 -9.69
CA GLY A 411 17.74 -21.13 -8.74
C GLY A 411 18.90 -21.00 -7.73
N LYS A 412 19.73 -19.95 -7.84
CA LYS A 412 20.88 -19.71 -6.97
C LYS A 412 20.41 -19.49 -5.54
N ARG A 413 21.12 -20.09 -4.58
CA ARG A 413 20.86 -19.89 -3.16
C ARG A 413 21.00 -18.40 -2.82
N LEU A 414 20.01 -17.87 -2.09
CA LEU A 414 20.06 -16.55 -1.51
C LEU A 414 20.59 -16.64 -0.08
N ASP A 415 21.15 -15.54 0.40
CA ASP A 415 21.54 -15.37 1.80
C ASP A 415 20.71 -14.22 2.40
N PRO A 416 19.47 -14.51 2.87
CA PRO A 416 18.61 -13.50 3.45
C PRO A 416 19.22 -12.88 4.71
N VAL A 417 19.92 -13.67 5.54
CA VAL A 417 20.46 -13.19 6.81
C VAL A 417 21.52 -12.13 6.56
N ARG A 418 22.56 -12.45 5.80
CA ARG A 418 23.64 -11.49 5.48
C ARG A 418 23.12 -10.28 4.73
N THR A 419 22.23 -10.50 3.77
CA THR A 419 21.69 -9.41 2.93
C THR A 419 20.86 -8.44 3.76
N LEU A 420 19.96 -8.94 4.59
CA LEU A 420 19.04 -8.09 5.37
C LEU A 420 19.77 -7.37 6.51
N TYR A 421 20.81 -7.97 7.11
CA TYR A 421 21.69 -7.23 8.03
C TYR A 421 22.44 -6.10 7.34
N ARG A 422 23.03 -6.34 6.16
CA ARG A 422 23.68 -5.26 5.38
C ARG A 422 22.71 -4.16 4.99
N PHE A 423 21.48 -4.54 4.64
CA PHE A 423 20.43 -3.57 4.37
C PHE A 423 20.12 -2.73 5.62
N MET A 424 20.01 -3.36 6.79
CA MET A 424 19.85 -2.64 8.05
C MET A 424 21.05 -1.74 8.34
N ASP A 425 22.29 -2.20 8.13
CA ASP A 425 23.51 -1.39 8.30
C ASP A 425 23.50 -0.12 7.44
N SER A 426 22.93 -0.19 6.23
CA SER A 426 22.80 0.97 5.33
C SER A 426 21.75 1.98 5.81
N VAL A 427 20.80 1.56 6.65
CA VAL A 427 19.77 2.41 7.25
C VAL A 427 20.26 2.98 8.58
N ASP A 428 20.71 2.10 9.48
CA ASP A 428 21.19 2.39 10.83
C ASP A 428 22.01 1.22 11.38
N ARG A 429 23.33 1.45 11.49
CA ARG A 429 24.30 0.45 11.93
C ARG A 429 24.11 0.05 13.39
N GLU A 430 23.71 0.96 14.27
CA GLU A 430 23.55 0.63 15.69
C GLU A 430 22.36 -0.31 15.89
N LYS A 431 21.22 0.00 15.27
CA LYS A 431 20.05 -0.87 15.31
C LYS A 431 20.29 -2.21 14.62
N SER A 432 21.14 -2.26 13.60
CA SER A 432 21.61 -3.52 13.01
C SER A 432 22.35 -4.40 14.03
N THR A 433 23.26 -3.83 14.84
CA THR A 433 23.95 -4.63 15.88
C THR A 433 22.99 -5.20 16.94
N VAL A 434 21.97 -4.42 17.33
CA VAL A 434 20.92 -4.88 18.25
C VAL A 434 20.10 -6.02 17.63
N LEU A 435 19.77 -5.89 16.34
CA LEU A 435 19.05 -6.89 15.58
C LEU A 435 19.83 -8.21 15.49
N VAL A 436 21.15 -8.14 15.21
CA VAL A 436 22.04 -9.31 15.16
C VAL A 436 22.04 -10.03 16.51
N ARG A 437 22.28 -9.31 17.62
CA ARG A 437 22.30 -9.91 18.98
C ARG A 437 21.00 -10.63 19.34
N LYS A 438 19.86 -10.15 18.83
CA LYS A 438 18.54 -10.76 19.09
C LYS A 438 18.31 -12.02 18.25
N VAL A 439 18.73 -12.03 16.99
CA VAL A 439 18.40 -13.09 16.02
C VAL A 439 19.47 -14.19 15.98
N GLU A 440 20.74 -13.86 16.19
CA GLU A 440 21.85 -14.81 16.12
C GLU A 440 21.69 -16.04 17.04
N PRO A 441 21.25 -15.92 18.30
CA PRO A 441 20.96 -17.09 19.14
C PRO A 441 19.88 -18.01 18.54
N MET A 442 18.88 -17.42 17.87
CA MET A 442 17.83 -18.20 17.20
C MET A 442 18.40 -18.97 16.01
N LEU A 443 19.26 -18.35 15.21
CA LEU A 443 19.91 -19.01 14.06
C LEU A 443 20.74 -20.22 14.50
N GLN A 444 21.47 -20.11 15.62
CA GLN A 444 22.26 -21.21 16.18
C GLN A 444 21.38 -22.33 16.77
N THR A 445 20.29 -21.96 17.42
CA THR A 445 19.34 -22.92 18.01
C THR A 445 18.63 -23.74 16.94
N TYR A 446 18.25 -23.13 15.82
CA TYR A 446 17.55 -23.83 14.74
C TYR A 446 18.49 -24.49 13.72
N SER A 447 19.78 -24.14 13.69
CA SER A 447 20.77 -24.87 12.86
C SER A 447 21.23 -26.20 13.49
N SER A 448 20.93 -26.41 14.77
CA SER A 448 21.29 -27.61 15.53
C SER A 448 20.13 -28.61 15.71
N LEU A 449 18.94 -28.25 15.21
CA LEU A 449 17.75 -29.09 15.10
C LEU A 449 17.57 -29.53 13.64
#